data_AF-A0A3A6NCZ3-F1
#
_entry.id   AF-A0A3A6NCZ3-F1
#
_cell.length_a   1.000
_cell.length_b   1.000
_cell.length_c   1.000
_cell.angle_alpha   90.00
_cell.angle_beta   90.00
_cell.angle_gamma   90.00
#
_symmetry.space_group_name_H-M   'P 1'
#
loop_
_entity.id
_entity.type
_entity.pdbx_description
1 polymer ?
#
loop_
_entity_poly.entity_id
_entity_poly.type
_entity_poly.pdbx_seq_one_letter_code
_entity_poly.pdbx_strand_id
1 'polypeptide(L)'
;MSLEALKNHVVAMEKDEKNSFSYRAAASFSMLEHIDLMVNRYLKEPQTEKGAILLDVFGMLQGLFVAIDALYDLAIGLTQFKYHVNVNSNPVLHELKYIRNDIVGHPTNRTYPSGGTGFSMLSAGHLSKEKFSYHTYVFEKNKLEIKTKEVYLKPLLDQYLVEKDRILKDILSYLSHADVKTSIPESIAGLYETLNLESLHEIIDKFIEEYHIEKDSNHRFLWRASLVETCIGWHESDVELNQLVEYFAKVQVEKLYVIALDLENRKGMDLYTPLPRVLLSFYKFIRKNERYAVELLRNIHDFKHPLRDSDLMALFSLNPPKDSYKLLTFLKEQTDENKAYLIGSALKAYRPKK
;
A
#
# COMPACT_ATOMS: atom_id res chain seq x y z
N MET A 1 6.59 -18.77 -18.12
CA MET A 1 5.54 -18.91 -19.15
C MET A 1 4.49 -17.77 -19.14
N SER A 2 4.61 -16.72 -18.30
CA SER A 2 3.63 -15.63 -18.20
C SER A 2 3.94 -14.37 -19.03
N LEU A 3 5.22 -14.02 -19.23
CA LEU A 3 5.62 -12.77 -19.88
C LEU A 3 5.26 -12.69 -21.37
N GLU A 4 5.45 -13.76 -22.14
CA GLU A 4 5.20 -13.72 -23.60
C GLU A 4 3.71 -13.58 -23.95
N ALA A 5 2.83 -14.22 -23.18
CA ALA A 5 1.39 -14.07 -23.35
C ALA A 5 0.93 -12.63 -23.08
N LEU A 6 1.40 -12.04 -21.98
CA LEU A 6 1.14 -10.63 -21.67
C LEU A 6 1.74 -9.68 -22.71
N LYS A 7 2.94 -9.98 -23.21
CA LYS A 7 3.57 -9.24 -24.31
C LYS A 7 2.68 -9.22 -25.54
N ASN A 8 2.08 -10.36 -25.90
CA ASN A 8 1.15 -10.45 -27.02
C ASN A 8 -0.09 -9.58 -26.78
N HIS A 9 -0.65 -9.56 -25.57
CA HIS A 9 -1.74 -8.64 -25.23
C HIS A 9 -1.31 -7.17 -25.41
N VAL A 10 -0.17 -6.78 -24.85
CA VAL A 10 0.37 -5.41 -24.95
C VAL A 10 0.59 -4.99 -26.41
N VAL A 11 1.15 -5.88 -27.24
CA VAL A 11 1.41 -5.61 -28.67
C VAL A 11 0.12 -5.55 -29.48
N ALA A 12 -0.88 -6.36 -29.13
CA ALA A 12 -2.17 -6.39 -29.82
C ALA A 12 -3.08 -5.20 -29.49
N MET A 13 -2.81 -4.46 -28.41
CA MET A 13 -3.57 -3.26 -28.06
C MET A 13 -3.44 -2.20 -29.16
N GLU A 14 -4.58 -1.70 -29.63
CA GLU A 14 -4.60 -0.58 -30.57
C GLU A 14 -4.07 0.70 -29.89
N LYS A 15 -3.15 1.37 -30.56
CA LYS A 15 -2.61 2.65 -30.08
C LYS A 15 -3.57 3.76 -30.48
N ASP A 16 -4.33 4.25 -29.51
CA ASP A 16 -5.25 5.36 -29.68
C ASP A 16 -4.59 6.64 -29.17
N GLU A 17 -4.46 7.66 -30.02
CA GLU A 17 -3.93 8.98 -29.64
C GLU A 17 -4.82 9.68 -28.59
N LYS A 18 -6.07 9.25 -28.42
CA LYS A 18 -7.01 9.79 -27.44
C LYS A 18 -7.04 9.01 -26.12
N ASN A 19 -6.39 7.85 -26.04
CA ASN A 19 -6.39 7.01 -24.84
C ASN A 19 -4.97 6.55 -24.47
N SER A 20 -4.52 6.91 -23.27
CA SER A 20 -3.15 6.62 -22.82
C SER A 20 -2.94 5.17 -22.37
N PHE A 21 -3.98 4.34 -22.22
CA PHE A 21 -3.85 3.00 -21.64
C PHE A 21 -2.89 2.08 -22.41
N SER A 22 -2.96 2.05 -23.75
CA SER A 22 -2.08 1.19 -24.55
C SER A 22 -0.62 1.65 -24.53
N TYR A 23 -0.37 2.96 -24.60
CA TYR A 23 0.98 3.52 -24.43
C TYR A 23 1.54 3.26 -23.03
N ARG A 24 0.70 3.39 -21.99
CA ARG A 24 1.06 3.08 -20.61
C ARG A 24 1.47 1.61 -20.48
N ALA A 25 0.64 0.69 -20.95
CA ALA A 25 0.93 -0.75 -20.92
C ALA A 25 2.25 -1.08 -21.63
N ALA A 26 2.47 -0.53 -22.84
CA ALA A 26 3.69 -0.76 -23.61
C ALA A 26 4.95 -0.22 -22.92
N ALA A 27 4.90 1.02 -22.42
CA ALA A 27 6.03 1.62 -21.71
C ALA A 27 6.35 0.86 -20.41
N SER A 28 5.33 0.54 -19.62
CA SER A 28 5.48 -0.20 -18.37
C SER A 28 6.04 -1.61 -18.60
N PHE A 29 5.55 -2.34 -19.61
CA PHE A 29 6.06 -3.66 -19.93
C PHE A 29 7.54 -3.62 -20.34
N SER A 30 7.91 -2.67 -21.21
CA SER A 30 9.31 -2.46 -21.60
C SER A 30 10.20 -2.11 -20.40
N MET A 31 9.71 -1.31 -19.45
CA MET A 31 10.46 -1.03 -18.22
C MET A 31 10.69 -2.29 -17.40
N LEU A 32 9.70 -3.19 -17.28
CA LEU A 32 9.89 -4.47 -16.59
C LEU A 32 10.96 -5.33 -17.27
N GLU A 33 10.98 -5.40 -18.61
CA GLU A 33 12.02 -6.11 -19.36
C GLU A 33 13.42 -5.51 -19.10
N HIS A 34 13.55 -4.18 -19.05
CA HIS A 34 14.81 -3.53 -18.72
C HIS A 34 15.27 -3.82 -17.29
N ILE A 35 14.36 -3.78 -16.31
CA ILE A 35 14.70 -4.11 -14.93
C ILE A 35 15.09 -5.58 -14.79
N ASP A 36 14.44 -6.50 -15.51
CA ASP A 36 14.84 -7.91 -15.52
C ASP A 36 16.27 -8.09 -16.06
N LEU A 37 16.69 -7.33 -17.07
CA LEU A 37 18.08 -7.31 -17.53
C LEU A 37 19.03 -6.77 -16.44
N MET A 38 18.65 -5.70 -15.74
CA MET A 38 19.44 -5.13 -14.64
C MET A 38 19.59 -6.12 -13.48
N VAL A 39 18.51 -6.77 -13.04
CA VAL A 39 18.51 -7.79 -11.98
C VAL A 39 19.43 -8.95 -12.38
N ASN A 40 19.31 -9.45 -13.60
CA ASN A 40 20.14 -10.54 -14.10
C ASN A 40 21.63 -10.18 -14.11
N ARG A 41 21.97 -8.98 -14.57
CA ARG A 41 23.34 -8.45 -14.56
C ARG A 41 23.87 -8.29 -13.14
N TYR A 42 23.05 -7.78 -12.24
CA TYR A 42 23.41 -7.57 -10.85
C TYR A 42 23.73 -8.89 -10.14
N LEU A 43 22.91 -9.92 -10.34
CA LEU A 43 23.08 -11.22 -9.67
C LEU A 43 24.28 -12.01 -10.22
N LYS A 44 24.58 -11.91 -11.52
CA LYS A 44 25.60 -12.75 -12.16
C LYS A 44 27.02 -12.23 -12.00
N GLU A 45 27.19 -10.92 -11.99
CA GLU A 45 28.52 -10.33 -12.12
C GLU A 45 29.06 -9.80 -10.79
N PRO A 46 30.15 -10.37 -10.26
CA PRO A 46 30.77 -9.84 -9.07
C PRO A 46 31.37 -8.45 -9.35
N GLN A 47 31.38 -7.60 -8.33
CA GLN A 47 32.08 -6.32 -8.34
C GLN A 47 32.90 -6.18 -7.07
N THR A 48 34.14 -5.73 -7.22
CA THR A 48 35.07 -5.49 -6.11
C THR A 48 35.44 -4.01 -5.98
N GLU A 49 35.24 -3.23 -7.04
CA GLU A 49 35.48 -1.79 -7.06
C GLU A 49 34.33 -1.07 -6.34
N LYS A 50 34.66 -0.20 -5.37
CA LYS A 50 33.66 0.40 -4.47
C LYS A 50 32.68 1.31 -5.21
N GLY A 51 33.14 2.09 -6.18
CA GLY A 51 32.30 2.93 -7.03
C GLY A 51 31.32 2.13 -7.88
N ALA A 52 31.76 1.00 -8.44
CA ALA A 52 30.93 0.08 -9.19
C ALA A 52 29.89 -0.58 -8.28
N ILE A 53 30.27 -1.00 -7.07
CA ILE A 53 29.31 -1.51 -6.07
C ILE A 53 28.27 -0.43 -5.71
N LEU A 54 28.69 0.83 -5.53
CA LEU A 54 27.76 1.95 -5.29
C LEU A 54 26.78 2.12 -6.45
N LEU A 55 27.27 2.17 -7.69
CA LEU A 55 26.42 2.28 -8.89
C LEU A 55 25.45 1.10 -8.99
N ASP A 56 25.93 -0.11 -8.75
CA ASP A 56 25.13 -1.33 -8.73
C ASP A 56 24.01 -1.25 -7.67
N VAL A 57 24.33 -0.86 -6.43
CA VAL A 57 23.33 -0.74 -5.34
C VAL A 57 22.31 0.36 -5.63
N PHE A 58 22.76 1.56 -6.03
CA PHE A 58 21.86 2.66 -6.36
C PHE A 58 20.98 2.34 -7.56
N GLY A 59 21.58 1.77 -8.62
CA GLY A 59 20.88 1.33 -9.81
C GLY A 59 19.82 0.28 -9.51
N MET A 60 20.12 -0.70 -8.65
CA MET A 60 19.15 -1.72 -8.26
C MET A 60 18.03 -1.19 -7.38
N LEU A 61 18.33 -0.34 -6.40
CA LEU A 61 17.29 0.29 -5.58
C LEU A 61 16.36 1.10 -6.48
N GLN A 62 16.90 1.98 -7.34
CA GLN A 62 16.10 2.76 -8.29
C GLN A 62 15.31 1.87 -9.24
N GLY A 63 15.92 0.80 -9.75
CA GLY A 63 15.28 -0.17 -10.63
C GLY A 63 14.08 -0.87 -9.98
N LEU A 64 14.20 -1.29 -8.72
CA LEU A 64 13.09 -1.89 -7.97
C LEU A 64 11.90 -0.94 -7.80
N PHE A 65 12.14 0.36 -7.57
CA PHE A 65 11.05 1.35 -7.50
C PHE A 65 10.35 1.51 -8.84
N VAL A 66 11.13 1.69 -9.90
CA VAL A 66 10.61 1.84 -11.26
C VAL A 66 9.81 0.60 -11.65
N ALA A 67 10.26 -0.59 -11.26
CA ALA A 67 9.53 -1.82 -11.52
C ALA A 67 8.20 -1.92 -10.77
N ILE A 68 8.14 -1.52 -9.50
CA ILE A 68 6.88 -1.49 -8.74
C ILE A 68 5.88 -0.52 -9.40
N ASP A 69 6.33 0.68 -9.75
CA ASP A 69 5.49 1.66 -10.46
C ASP A 69 5.05 1.11 -11.83
N ALA A 70 5.95 0.47 -12.57
CA ALA A 70 5.64 -0.20 -13.83
C ALA A 70 4.61 -1.33 -13.67
N LEU A 71 4.62 -2.10 -12.58
CA LEU A 71 3.59 -3.11 -12.32
C LEU A 71 2.21 -2.47 -12.12
N TYR A 72 2.12 -1.39 -11.34
CA TYR A 72 0.87 -0.64 -11.17
C TYR A 72 0.37 -0.08 -12.50
N ASP A 73 1.27 0.53 -13.27
CA ASP A 73 0.93 1.16 -14.54
C ASP A 73 0.57 0.13 -15.62
N LEU A 74 1.21 -1.03 -15.62
CA LEU A 74 0.88 -2.15 -16.50
C LEU A 74 -0.51 -2.70 -16.17
N ALA A 75 -0.81 -2.93 -14.89
CA ALA A 75 -2.15 -3.36 -14.46
C ALA A 75 -3.21 -2.37 -14.93
N ILE A 76 -3.03 -1.07 -14.67
CA ILE A 76 -3.98 -0.05 -15.11
C ILE A 76 -4.05 0.04 -16.64
N GLY A 77 -2.93 -0.08 -17.34
CA GLY A 77 -2.90 -0.04 -18.81
C GLY A 77 -3.67 -1.21 -19.44
N LEU A 78 -3.56 -2.40 -18.87
CA LEU A 78 -4.19 -3.61 -19.41
C LEU A 78 -5.63 -3.82 -18.93
N THR A 79 -5.93 -3.48 -17.67
CA THR A 79 -7.23 -3.81 -17.05
C THR A 79 -8.02 -2.59 -16.62
N GLN A 80 -7.49 -1.37 -16.83
CA GLN A 80 -8.03 -0.09 -16.34
C GLN A 80 -7.99 0.08 -14.81
N PHE A 81 -7.58 -0.97 -14.08
CA PHE A 81 -7.60 -0.99 -12.63
C PHE A 81 -6.25 -1.37 -12.04
N LYS A 82 -6.05 -1.02 -10.77
CA LYS A 82 -4.86 -1.40 -10.00
C LYS A 82 -5.10 -2.57 -9.05
N TYR A 83 -6.19 -3.31 -9.23
CA TYR A 83 -6.64 -4.32 -8.25
C TYR A 83 -5.70 -5.51 -8.13
N HIS A 84 -4.96 -5.83 -9.18
CA HIS A 84 -3.99 -6.91 -9.19
C HIS A 84 -2.68 -6.56 -8.48
N VAL A 85 -2.49 -5.32 -8.03
CA VAL A 85 -1.23 -4.86 -7.41
C VAL A 85 -1.47 -4.33 -6.01
N ASN A 86 -0.76 -4.88 -5.03
CA ASN A 86 -0.76 -4.39 -3.65
C ASN A 86 0.58 -4.61 -2.94
N VAL A 87 1.68 -4.16 -3.55
CA VAL A 87 3.05 -4.40 -3.03
C VAL A 87 3.25 -4.00 -1.55
N ASN A 88 2.46 -3.06 -1.02
CA ASN A 88 2.55 -2.66 0.39
C ASN A 88 2.07 -3.75 1.38
N SER A 89 1.32 -4.76 0.95
CA SER A 89 0.97 -5.90 1.81
C SER A 89 2.13 -6.90 1.95
N ASN A 90 3.12 -6.88 1.04
CA ASN A 90 4.35 -7.64 1.21
C ASN A 90 5.27 -6.90 2.21
N PRO A 91 5.55 -7.45 3.41
CA PRO A 91 6.30 -6.73 4.45
C PRO A 91 7.74 -6.35 4.03
N VAL A 92 8.37 -7.17 3.18
CA VAL A 92 9.74 -6.94 2.71
C VAL A 92 9.77 -5.80 1.67
N LEU A 93 8.82 -5.80 0.74
CA LEU A 93 8.72 -4.76 -0.28
C LEU A 93 8.12 -3.46 0.25
N HIS A 94 7.30 -3.53 1.31
CA HIS A 94 6.79 -2.35 2.00
C HIS A 94 7.95 -1.46 2.48
N GLU A 95 8.97 -2.06 3.09
CA GLU A 95 10.16 -1.35 3.60
C GLU A 95 10.96 -0.64 2.52
N LEU A 96 10.86 -1.11 1.27
CA LEU A 96 11.61 -0.59 0.16
C LEU A 96 11.35 0.91 -0.03
N LYS A 97 10.11 1.40 0.10
CA LYS A 97 9.79 2.84 -0.06
C LYS A 97 10.50 3.72 0.98
N TYR A 98 10.77 3.20 2.17
CA TYR A 98 11.51 3.92 3.21
C TYR A 98 13.01 3.94 2.90
N ILE A 99 13.55 2.78 2.52
CA ILE A 99 14.93 2.65 2.05
C ILE A 99 15.18 3.58 0.85
N ARG A 100 14.20 3.73 -0.06
CA ARG A 100 14.26 4.69 -1.16
C ARG A 100 14.56 6.09 -0.64
N ASN A 101 13.67 6.56 0.23
CA ASN A 101 13.60 7.95 0.62
C ASN A 101 14.84 8.30 1.43
N ASP A 102 15.38 7.32 2.16
CA ASP A 102 16.59 7.44 2.96
C ASP A 102 17.88 7.41 2.13
N ILE A 103 17.92 6.82 0.93
CA ILE A 103 19.18 6.61 0.20
C ILE A 103 19.20 7.30 -1.17
N VAL A 104 18.17 7.10 -1.98
CA VAL A 104 18.13 7.54 -3.39
C VAL A 104 17.18 8.70 -3.65
N GLY A 105 16.19 8.91 -2.77
CA GLY A 105 15.15 9.93 -2.94
C GLY A 105 15.53 11.29 -2.35
N HIS A 106 15.25 11.47 -1.06
CA HIS A 106 15.48 12.74 -0.35
C HIS A 106 16.30 12.52 0.94
N PRO A 107 17.53 12.00 0.83
CA PRO A 107 18.32 11.61 1.99
C PRO A 107 18.68 12.79 2.89
N THR A 108 18.68 14.02 2.40
CA THR A 108 19.27 15.18 3.11
C THR A 108 18.26 16.10 3.79
N ASN A 109 16.95 15.88 3.63
CA ASN A 109 15.95 16.82 4.16
C ASN A 109 14.62 16.15 4.50
N ARG A 110 14.58 15.41 5.62
CA ARG A 110 13.32 14.96 6.23
C ARG A 110 12.90 15.94 7.33
N THR A 111 11.71 16.51 7.22
CA THR A 111 11.15 17.41 8.23
C THR A 111 10.30 16.65 9.24
N TYR A 112 10.49 16.91 10.54
CA TYR A 112 9.71 16.35 11.64
C TYR A 112 8.70 17.38 12.15
N PRO A 113 7.53 16.96 12.68
CA PRO A 113 6.45 17.87 13.11
C PRO A 113 6.86 18.96 14.11
N SER A 114 7.86 18.67 14.93
CA SER A 114 8.43 19.55 15.97
C SER A 114 9.50 20.52 15.47
N GLY A 115 9.71 20.61 14.15
CA GLY A 115 10.74 21.44 13.53
C GLY A 115 12.11 20.77 13.47
N GLY A 116 12.21 19.49 13.81
CA GLY A 116 13.44 18.70 13.65
C GLY A 116 13.76 18.41 12.18
N THR A 117 15.04 18.19 11.89
CA THR A 117 15.52 17.80 10.55
C THR A 117 16.24 16.46 10.63
N GLY A 118 15.93 15.57 9.69
CA GLY A 118 16.58 14.28 9.54
C GLY A 118 17.36 14.18 8.24
N PHE A 119 18.50 13.51 8.32
CA PHE A 119 19.35 13.20 7.17
C PHE A 119 19.86 11.76 7.28
N SER A 120 19.91 11.07 6.15
CA SER A 120 20.33 9.69 6.02
C SER A 120 21.64 9.62 5.24
N MET A 121 22.61 8.88 5.76
CA MET A 121 23.94 8.72 5.18
C MET A 121 24.30 7.25 5.07
N LEU A 122 24.70 6.83 3.87
CA LEU A 122 25.19 5.48 3.61
C LEU A 122 26.52 5.24 4.34
N SER A 123 26.65 4.09 4.99
CA SER A 123 27.89 3.67 5.63
C SER A 123 28.78 2.93 4.62
N ALA A 124 29.73 3.66 4.04
CA ALA A 124 30.63 3.13 3.01
C ALA A 124 31.59 2.02 3.50
N GLY A 125 31.75 1.87 4.82
CA GLY A 125 32.64 0.85 5.42
C GLY A 125 32.13 -0.59 5.27
N HIS A 126 30.81 -0.77 5.08
CA HIS A 126 30.15 -2.08 5.03
C HIS A 126 29.35 -2.28 3.74
N LEU A 127 29.70 -1.56 2.68
CA LEU A 127 29.02 -1.64 1.39
C LEU A 127 29.49 -2.87 0.60
N SER A 128 28.55 -3.73 0.23
CA SER A 128 28.73 -4.81 -0.75
C SER A 128 27.49 -4.93 -1.64
N LYS A 129 27.55 -5.81 -2.65
CA LYS A 129 26.37 -6.18 -3.44
C LYS A 129 25.35 -7.02 -2.67
N GLU A 130 25.73 -7.58 -1.53
CA GLU A 130 24.81 -8.37 -0.72
C GLU A 130 24.05 -7.50 0.26
N LYS A 131 24.76 -6.53 0.84
CA LYS A 131 24.21 -5.69 1.90
C LYS A 131 24.88 -4.33 1.97
N PHE A 132 24.14 -3.39 2.53
CA PHE A 132 24.64 -2.08 2.91
C PHE A 132 23.99 -1.64 4.21
N SER A 133 24.58 -0.66 4.88
CA SER A 133 23.96 -0.02 6.03
C SER A 133 23.95 1.49 5.85
N TYR A 134 23.00 2.14 6.52
CA TYR A 134 22.91 3.59 6.56
C TYR A 134 22.48 4.07 7.93
N HIS A 135 22.84 5.31 8.23
CA HIS A 135 22.51 6.00 9.47
C HIS A 135 21.53 7.13 9.17
N THR A 136 20.40 7.15 9.86
CA THR A 136 19.49 8.29 9.89
C THR A 136 19.75 9.08 11.16
N TYR A 137 20.24 10.30 10.98
CA TYR A 137 20.45 11.28 12.02
C TYR A 137 19.19 12.13 12.14
N VAL A 138 18.63 12.24 13.33
CA VAL A 138 17.47 13.07 13.61
C VAL A 138 17.88 14.12 14.63
N PHE A 139 17.88 15.38 14.20
CA PHE A 139 18.19 16.52 15.07
C PHE A 139 16.89 17.21 15.48
N GLU A 140 16.55 17.09 16.75
CA GLU A 140 15.34 17.70 17.33
C GLU A 140 15.65 18.29 18.72
N LYS A 141 15.27 19.55 18.95
CA LYS A 141 15.41 20.23 20.25
C LYS A 141 16.81 20.09 20.87
N ASN A 142 17.86 20.27 20.05
CA ASN A 142 19.27 20.13 20.43
C ASN A 142 19.68 18.71 20.88
N LYS A 143 18.92 17.68 20.52
CA LYS A 143 19.27 16.27 20.71
C LYS A 143 19.47 15.61 19.36
N LEU A 144 20.54 14.81 19.27
CA LEU A 144 20.83 13.97 18.11
C LEU A 144 20.46 12.53 18.44
N GLU A 145 19.51 11.98 17.68
CA GLU A 145 19.24 10.55 17.65
C GLU A 145 19.86 9.95 16.38
N ILE A 146 20.50 8.78 16.50
CA ILE A 146 21.09 8.08 15.36
C ILE A 146 20.43 6.70 15.26
N LYS A 147 19.77 6.44 14.14
CA LYS A 147 19.17 5.15 13.81
C LYS A 147 19.99 4.47 12.74
N THR A 148 20.44 3.25 12.99
CA THR A 148 21.19 2.45 12.01
C THR A 148 20.26 1.41 11.40
N LYS A 149 20.26 1.30 10.07
CA LYS A 149 19.54 0.25 9.34
C LYS A 149 20.50 -0.52 8.47
N GLU A 150 20.41 -1.83 8.54
CA GLU A 150 21.09 -2.75 7.64
C GLU A 150 20.08 -3.27 6.61
N VAL A 151 20.48 -3.26 5.34
CA VAL A 151 19.65 -3.67 4.22
C VAL A 151 20.36 -4.79 3.49
N TYR A 152 19.64 -5.90 3.32
CA TYR A 152 20.07 -7.03 2.51
C TYR A 152 19.32 -6.98 1.18
N LEU A 153 20.06 -6.95 0.07
CA LEU A 153 19.47 -6.79 -1.26
C LEU A 153 18.86 -8.07 -1.80
N LYS A 154 19.44 -9.23 -1.47
CA LYS A 154 18.92 -10.52 -1.95
C LYS A 154 17.45 -10.76 -1.54
N PRO A 155 17.04 -10.60 -0.26
CA PRO A 155 15.64 -10.75 0.12
C PRO A 155 14.69 -9.80 -0.63
N LEU A 156 15.12 -8.55 -0.88
CA LEU A 156 14.32 -7.57 -1.63
C LEU A 156 14.12 -8.02 -3.08
N LEU A 157 15.20 -8.48 -3.74
CA LEU A 157 15.15 -8.97 -5.12
C LEU A 157 14.31 -10.24 -5.24
N ASP A 158 14.51 -11.21 -4.35
CA ASP A 158 13.77 -12.47 -4.34
C ASP A 158 12.27 -12.20 -4.16
N GLN A 159 11.89 -11.36 -3.19
CA GLN A 159 10.49 -11.00 -2.94
C GLN A 159 9.88 -10.21 -4.09
N TYR A 160 10.66 -9.30 -4.71
CA TYR A 160 10.20 -8.59 -5.90
C TYR A 160 9.91 -9.54 -7.06
N LEU A 161 10.78 -10.51 -7.33
CA LEU A 161 10.57 -11.47 -8.43
C LEU A 161 9.33 -12.33 -8.20
N VAL A 162 9.14 -12.83 -6.97
CA VAL A 162 7.94 -13.59 -6.59
C VAL A 162 6.68 -12.74 -6.76
N GLU A 163 6.68 -11.52 -6.23
CA GLU A 163 5.53 -10.61 -6.30
C GLU A 163 5.21 -10.22 -7.75
N LYS A 164 6.25 -9.92 -8.55
CA LYS A 164 6.14 -9.63 -9.98
C LYS A 164 5.44 -10.78 -10.70
N ASP A 165 5.93 -12.01 -10.54
CA ASP A 165 5.40 -13.16 -11.25
C ASP A 165 3.93 -13.44 -10.88
N ARG A 166 3.57 -13.28 -9.60
CA ARG A 166 2.18 -13.37 -9.12
C ARG A 166 1.29 -12.31 -9.75
N ILE A 167 1.70 -11.05 -9.71
CA ILE A 167 0.93 -9.93 -10.30
C ILE A 167 0.72 -10.16 -11.79
N LEU A 168 1.76 -10.54 -12.53
CA LEU A 168 1.66 -10.79 -13.96
C LEU A 168 0.72 -11.97 -14.25
N LYS A 169 0.75 -13.02 -13.41
CA LYS A 169 -0.19 -14.14 -13.52
C LYS A 169 -1.63 -13.70 -13.27
N ASP A 170 -1.89 -12.92 -12.22
CA ASP A 170 -3.22 -12.42 -11.89
C ASP A 170 -3.79 -11.53 -13.02
N ILE A 171 -2.96 -10.64 -13.59
CA ILE A 171 -3.34 -9.82 -14.76
C ILE A 171 -3.69 -10.73 -15.95
N LEU A 172 -2.85 -11.73 -16.24
CA LEU A 172 -3.07 -12.63 -17.37
C LEU A 172 -4.35 -13.45 -17.18
N SER A 173 -4.59 -13.97 -15.97
CA SER A 173 -5.83 -14.69 -15.64
C SER A 173 -7.04 -13.83 -15.93
N TYR A 174 -7.05 -12.57 -15.47
CA TYR A 174 -8.12 -11.62 -15.75
C TYR A 174 -8.32 -11.36 -17.25
N LEU A 175 -7.24 -11.09 -18.00
CA LEU A 175 -7.33 -10.83 -19.45
C LEU A 175 -7.79 -12.05 -20.26
N SER A 176 -7.55 -13.26 -19.75
CA SER A 176 -7.98 -14.51 -20.36
C SER A 176 -9.39 -14.93 -19.96
N HIS A 177 -9.95 -14.29 -18.92
CA HIS A 177 -11.28 -14.58 -18.42
C HIS A 177 -12.33 -14.05 -19.40
N ALA A 178 -13.37 -14.83 -19.66
CA ALA A 178 -14.49 -14.36 -20.46
C ALA A 178 -15.26 -13.26 -19.70
N ASP A 179 -15.95 -12.36 -20.39
CA ASP A 179 -16.84 -11.42 -19.71
C ASP A 179 -18.01 -12.19 -19.06
N VAL A 180 -17.84 -12.58 -17.80
CA VAL A 180 -18.84 -13.29 -17.00
C VAL A 180 -19.41 -12.34 -15.95
N LYS A 181 -20.74 -12.32 -15.85
CA LYS A 181 -21.44 -11.66 -14.75
C LYS A 181 -21.71 -12.69 -13.67
N THR A 182 -21.03 -12.57 -12.54
CA THR A 182 -21.21 -13.49 -11.42
C THR A 182 -22.24 -12.96 -10.43
N SER A 183 -22.51 -13.73 -9.37
CA SER A 183 -23.28 -13.27 -8.21
C SER A 183 -22.41 -12.63 -7.11
N ILE A 184 -21.10 -12.46 -7.33
CA ILE A 184 -20.16 -11.95 -6.32
C ILE A 184 -20.59 -10.54 -5.86
N PRO A 185 -20.94 -9.57 -6.73
CA PRO A 185 -21.40 -8.26 -6.28
C PRO A 185 -22.64 -8.35 -5.37
N GLU A 186 -23.64 -9.16 -5.72
CA GLU A 186 -24.84 -9.38 -4.91
C GLU A 186 -24.52 -10.00 -3.55
N SER A 187 -23.65 -11.00 -3.52
CA SER A 187 -23.20 -11.61 -2.26
C SER A 187 -22.49 -10.60 -1.35
N ILE A 188 -21.66 -9.71 -1.92
CA ILE A 188 -21.01 -8.64 -1.15
C ILE A 188 -22.03 -7.61 -0.64
N ALA A 189 -23.05 -7.26 -1.43
CA ALA A 189 -24.13 -6.40 -0.96
C ALA A 189 -24.90 -7.05 0.20
N GLY A 190 -25.12 -8.37 0.18
CA GLY A 190 -25.68 -9.11 1.32
C GLY A 190 -24.76 -9.13 2.54
N LEU A 191 -23.44 -9.26 2.33
CA LEU A 191 -22.43 -9.16 3.39
C LEU A 191 -22.44 -7.78 4.06
N TYR A 192 -22.69 -6.70 3.31
CA TYR A 192 -22.74 -5.35 3.85
C TYR A 192 -23.80 -5.18 4.96
N GLU A 193 -24.93 -5.86 4.81
CA GLU A 193 -26.04 -5.83 5.77
C GLU A 193 -25.81 -6.76 6.97
N THR A 194 -25.16 -7.90 6.76
CA THR A 194 -25.06 -8.98 7.76
C THR A 194 -23.74 -9.02 8.50
N LEU A 195 -22.64 -8.59 7.87
CA LEU A 195 -21.26 -8.77 8.33
C LEU A 195 -20.96 -10.19 8.81
N ASN A 196 -21.55 -11.19 8.15
CA ASN A 196 -21.42 -12.59 8.51
C ASN A 196 -20.08 -13.18 7.99
N LEU A 197 -19.34 -13.83 8.88
CA LEU A 197 -18.02 -14.38 8.56
C LEU A 197 -18.06 -15.52 7.53
N GLU A 198 -19.04 -16.43 7.65
CA GLU A 198 -19.20 -17.55 6.71
C GLU A 198 -19.50 -17.03 5.31
N SER A 199 -20.38 -16.04 5.19
CA SER A 199 -20.69 -15.36 3.92
C SER A 199 -19.45 -14.70 3.32
N LEU A 200 -18.58 -14.09 4.13
CA LEU A 200 -17.31 -13.53 3.65
C LEU A 200 -16.39 -14.61 3.09
N HIS A 201 -16.24 -15.75 3.77
CA HIS A 201 -15.39 -16.85 3.30
C HIS A 201 -15.94 -17.45 1.99
N GLU A 202 -17.25 -17.63 1.86
CA GLU A 202 -17.86 -18.08 0.60
C GLU A 202 -17.60 -17.09 -0.56
N ILE A 203 -17.65 -15.79 -0.29
CA ILE A 203 -17.33 -14.75 -1.30
C ILE A 203 -15.86 -14.85 -1.72
N ILE A 204 -14.94 -15.04 -0.76
CA ILE A 204 -13.51 -15.19 -1.02
C ILE A 204 -13.25 -16.42 -1.91
N ASP A 205 -13.82 -17.57 -1.56
CA ASP A 205 -13.62 -18.81 -2.30
C ASP A 205 -14.17 -18.69 -3.74
N LYS A 206 -15.37 -18.12 -3.91
CA LYS A 206 -15.93 -17.83 -5.25
C LYS A 206 -15.06 -16.89 -6.06
N PHE A 207 -14.54 -15.83 -5.44
CA PHE A 207 -13.66 -14.87 -6.12
C PHE A 207 -12.34 -15.51 -6.58
N ILE A 208 -11.75 -16.35 -5.73
CA ILE A 208 -10.52 -17.10 -6.04
C ILE A 208 -10.76 -18.07 -7.21
N GLU A 209 -11.88 -18.79 -7.18
CA GLU A 209 -12.25 -19.76 -8.21
C GLU A 209 -12.47 -19.08 -9.55
N GLU A 210 -13.32 -18.05 -9.60
CA GLU A 210 -13.74 -17.38 -10.84
C GLU A 210 -12.56 -16.68 -11.54
N TYR A 211 -11.78 -15.91 -10.78
CA TYR A 211 -10.69 -15.11 -11.33
C TYR A 211 -9.35 -15.88 -11.38
N HIS A 212 -9.35 -17.16 -10.99
CA HIS A 212 -8.18 -18.03 -10.97
C HIS A 212 -6.97 -17.43 -10.24
N ILE A 213 -7.23 -16.82 -9.07
CA ILE A 213 -6.24 -16.14 -8.25
C ILE A 213 -5.64 -17.12 -7.23
N GLU A 214 -4.34 -17.02 -6.94
CA GLU A 214 -3.73 -17.84 -5.89
C GLU A 214 -4.23 -17.44 -4.50
N LYS A 215 -4.46 -18.41 -3.61
CA LYS A 215 -5.00 -18.15 -2.25
C LYS A 215 -4.12 -17.20 -1.42
N ASP A 216 -2.81 -17.21 -1.65
CA ASP A 216 -1.83 -16.35 -0.99
C ASP A 216 -1.41 -15.14 -1.85
N SER A 217 -2.20 -14.81 -2.88
CA SER A 217 -2.01 -13.59 -3.67
C SER A 217 -2.24 -12.34 -2.82
N ASN A 218 -1.45 -11.31 -3.10
CA ASN A 218 -1.64 -9.96 -2.55
C ASN A 218 -2.76 -9.18 -3.28
N HIS A 219 -3.57 -9.84 -4.10
CA HIS A 219 -4.68 -9.20 -4.81
C HIS A 219 -5.50 -8.31 -3.88
N ARG A 220 -5.79 -7.09 -4.34
CA ARG A 220 -6.36 -6.04 -3.48
C ARG A 220 -7.74 -6.39 -2.93
N PHE A 221 -8.49 -7.23 -3.64
CA PHE A 221 -9.74 -7.82 -3.15
C PHE A 221 -9.49 -8.72 -1.92
N LEU A 222 -8.58 -9.69 -2.02
CA LEU A 222 -8.26 -10.61 -0.92
C LEU A 222 -7.72 -9.87 0.31
N TRP A 223 -6.85 -8.89 0.10
CA TRP A 223 -6.37 -8.04 1.19
C TRP A 223 -7.48 -7.21 1.84
N ARG A 224 -8.44 -6.67 1.07
CA ARG A 224 -9.61 -5.99 1.65
C ARG A 224 -10.51 -6.95 2.42
N ALA A 225 -10.67 -8.18 1.93
CA ALA A 225 -11.45 -9.22 2.58
C ALA A 225 -10.85 -9.61 3.94
N SER A 226 -9.52 -9.73 4.06
CA SER A 226 -8.87 -9.99 5.35
C SER A 226 -9.02 -8.83 6.35
N LEU A 227 -9.15 -7.59 5.86
CA LEU A 227 -9.50 -6.45 6.72
C LEU A 227 -10.96 -6.54 7.22
N VAL A 228 -11.90 -6.99 6.38
CA VAL A 228 -13.29 -7.23 6.80
C VAL A 228 -13.33 -8.33 7.86
N GLU A 229 -12.64 -9.44 7.62
CA GLU A 229 -12.51 -10.55 8.59
C GLU A 229 -11.96 -10.05 9.94
N THR A 230 -10.90 -9.22 9.89
CA THR A 230 -10.35 -8.57 11.08
C THR A 230 -11.40 -7.76 11.82
N CYS A 231 -12.25 -7.00 11.12
CA CYS A 231 -13.31 -6.20 11.74
C CYS A 231 -14.44 -7.06 12.33
N ILE A 232 -14.84 -8.14 11.66
CA ILE A 232 -15.92 -9.02 12.14
C ILE A 232 -15.54 -9.65 13.48
N GLY A 233 -14.27 -10.07 13.63
CA GLY A 233 -13.75 -10.63 14.88
C GLY A 233 -13.30 -9.58 15.92
N TRP A 234 -13.46 -8.28 15.64
CA TRP A 234 -12.99 -7.21 16.52
C TRP A 234 -14.14 -6.62 17.32
N HIS A 235 -14.08 -6.82 18.64
CA HIS A 235 -15.07 -6.31 19.58
C HIS A 235 -14.43 -5.40 20.63
N GLU A 236 -15.11 -4.30 20.93
CA GLU A 236 -14.70 -3.34 21.95
C GLU A 236 -15.79 -3.18 23.02
N SER A 237 -15.38 -3.06 24.28
CA SER A 237 -16.32 -2.81 25.37
C SER A 237 -16.93 -1.40 25.34
N ASP A 238 -16.22 -0.44 24.74
CA ASP A 238 -16.73 0.92 24.53
C ASP A 238 -17.67 0.95 23.32
N VAL A 239 -18.93 1.31 23.55
CA VAL A 239 -19.98 1.32 22.52
C VAL A 239 -19.63 2.19 21.31
N GLU A 240 -18.99 3.35 21.52
CA GLU A 240 -18.64 4.25 20.42
C GLU A 240 -17.48 3.68 19.58
N LEU A 241 -16.54 2.98 20.21
CA LEU A 241 -15.46 2.28 19.50
C LEU A 241 -15.99 1.05 18.77
N ASN A 242 -16.92 0.31 19.35
CA ASN A 242 -17.53 -0.84 18.67
C ASN A 242 -18.33 -0.40 17.42
N GLN A 243 -19.09 0.70 17.51
CA GLN A 243 -19.74 1.33 16.34
C GLN A 243 -18.73 1.78 15.28
N LEU A 244 -17.56 2.24 15.70
CA LEU A 244 -16.49 2.62 14.80
C LEU A 244 -15.90 1.39 14.07
N VAL A 245 -15.73 0.27 14.76
CA VAL A 245 -15.28 -1.00 14.15
C VAL A 245 -16.30 -1.49 13.12
N GLU A 246 -17.60 -1.43 13.42
CA GLU A 246 -18.65 -1.77 12.45
C GLU A 246 -18.59 -0.86 11.21
N TYR A 247 -18.38 0.44 11.41
CA TYR A 247 -18.16 1.39 10.31
C TYR A 247 -16.94 1.00 9.46
N PHE A 248 -15.84 0.58 10.08
CA PHE A 248 -14.67 0.09 9.33
C PHE A 248 -15.01 -1.11 8.47
N ALA A 249 -15.73 -2.09 9.03
CA ALA A 249 -16.15 -3.29 8.30
C ALA A 249 -16.96 -2.91 7.05
N LYS A 250 -18.00 -2.09 7.23
CA LYS A 250 -18.88 -1.65 6.14
C LYS A 250 -18.15 -0.86 5.05
N VAL A 251 -17.23 0.03 5.42
CA VAL A 251 -16.37 0.75 4.46
C VAL A 251 -15.43 -0.19 3.68
N GLN A 252 -14.96 -1.28 4.28
CA GLN A 252 -14.17 -2.27 3.54
C GLN A 252 -15.05 -3.12 2.62
N VAL A 253 -16.25 -3.51 3.07
CA VAL A 253 -17.23 -4.24 2.24
C VAL A 253 -17.68 -3.40 1.04
N GLU A 254 -17.94 -2.10 1.23
CA GLU A 254 -18.20 -1.15 0.13
C GLU A 254 -17.07 -1.17 -0.91
N LYS A 255 -15.81 -1.18 -0.48
CA LYS A 255 -14.66 -1.25 -1.39
C LYS A 255 -14.55 -2.59 -2.11
N LEU A 256 -14.88 -3.71 -1.46
CA LEU A 256 -14.98 -5.01 -2.13
C LEU A 256 -16.06 -4.98 -3.21
N TYR A 257 -17.21 -4.37 -2.90
CA TYR A 257 -18.32 -4.25 -3.82
C TYR A 257 -17.93 -3.45 -5.07
N VAL A 258 -17.26 -2.32 -4.89
CA VAL A 258 -16.72 -1.51 -6.00
C VAL A 258 -15.73 -2.31 -6.84
N ILE A 259 -14.80 -3.05 -6.23
CA ILE A 259 -13.84 -3.90 -6.97
C ILE A 259 -14.59 -4.93 -7.82
N ALA A 260 -15.57 -5.63 -7.24
CA ALA A 260 -16.33 -6.66 -7.96
C ALA A 260 -17.15 -6.08 -9.12
N LEU A 261 -17.78 -4.92 -8.91
CA LEU A 261 -18.50 -4.20 -9.98
C LEU A 261 -17.56 -3.78 -11.12
N ASP A 262 -16.40 -3.20 -10.79
CA ASP A 262 -15.42 -2.74 -11.76
C ASP A 262 -14.87 -3.89 -12.61
N LEU A 263 -14.51 -5.02 -11.98
CA LEU A 263 -13.96 -6.18 -12.69
C LEU A 263 -14.96 -6.79 -13.68
N GLU A 264 -16.27 -6.72 -13.38
CA GLU A 264 -17.35 -7.20 -14.25
C GLU A 264 -17.95 -6.09 -15.15
N ASN A 265 -17.39 -4.87 -15.10
CA ASN A 265 -17.90 -3.69 -15.82
C ASN A 265 -19.41 -3.42 -15.58
N ARG A 266 -19.82 -3.51 -14.31
CA ARG A 266 -21.21 -3.36 -13.85
C ARG A 266 -21.39 -2.04 -13.13
N LYS A 267 -22.60 -1.49 -13.21
CA LYS A 267 -23.04 -0.38 -12.35
C LYS A 267 -23.88 -0.96 -11.21
N GLY A 268 -23.57 -0.56 -9.98
CA GLY A 268 -24.33 -0.92 -8.79
C GLY A 268 -24.89 0.30 -8.07
N MET A 269 -25.55 0.06 -6.95
CA MET A 269 -26.01 1.12 -6.06
C MET A 269 -24.89 1.53 -5.09
N ASP A 270 -24.87 2.79 -4.69
CA ASP A 270 -23.93 3.24 -3.67
C ASP A 270 -24.30 2.66 -2.30
N LEU A 271 -23.36 1.95 -1.68
CA LEU A 271 -23.49 1.49 -0.30
C LEU A 271 -23.01 2.61 0.62
N TYR A 272 -23.93 3.18 1.41
CA TYR A 272 -23.62 4.32 2.28
C TYR A 272 -23.58 3.92 3.75
N THR A 273 -22.43 4.14 4.40
CA THR A 273 -22.28 4.00 5.85
C THR A 273 -22.19 5.37 6.52
N PRO A 274 -23.09 5.72 7.45
CA PRO A 274 -23.01 6.99 8.17
C PRO A 274 -21.76 7.06 9.06
N LEU A 275 -21.14 8.24 9.12
CA LEU A 275 -19.98 8.48 9.98
C LEU A 275 -20.35 8.33 11.46
N PRO A 276 -19.62 7.51 12.25
CA PRO A 276 -19.79 7.42 13.69
C PRO A 276 -19.53 8.76 14.37
N ARG A 277 -20.25 9.02 15.47
CA ARG A 277 -20.15 10.28 16.24
C ARG A 277 -18.71 10.60 16.63
N VAL A 278 -17.96 9.60 17.08
CA VAL A 278 -16.58 9.75 17.53
C VAL A 278 -15.68 10.24 16.39
N LEU A 279 -15.85 9.71 15.18
CA LEU A 279 -15.10 10.09 13.98
C LEU A 279 -15.52 11.49 13.48
N LEU A 280 -16.82 11.80 13.53
CA LEU A 280 -17.32 13.14 13.22
C LEU A 280 -16.73 14.20 14.17
N SER A 281 -16.61 13.88 15.46
CA SER A 281 -15.97 14.74 16.48
C SER A 281 -14.51 14.98 16.14
N PHE A 282 -13.78 13.93 15.75
CA PHE A 282 -12.41 14.03 15.27
C PHE A 282 -12.26 14.93 14.04
N TYR A 283 -13.10 14.78 13.01
CA TYR A 283 -13.06 15.66 11.84
C TYR A 283 -13.34 17.12 12.18
N LYS A 284 -14.24 17.40 13.14
CA LYS A 284 -14.45 18.76 13.66
C LYS A 284 -13.21 19.31 14.36
N PHE A 285 -12.48 18.46 15.09
CA PHE A 285 -11.20 18.82 15.73
C PHE A 285 -10.11 19.12 14.69
N ILE A 286 -9.94 18.27 13.68
CA ILE A 286 -8.97 18.50 12.59
C ILE A 286 -9.30 19.80 11.86
N ARG A 287 -10.57 20.05 11.57
CA ARG A 287 -11.02 21.29 10.91
C ARG A 287 -10.67 22.56 11.68
N LYS A 288 -10.64 22.53 13.02
CA LYS A 288 -10.21 23.67 13.83
C LYS A 288 -8.71 23.94 13.74
N ASN A 289 -7.92 22.91 13.43
CA ASN A 289 -6.46 22.95 13.36
C ASN A 289 -5.92 22.66 11.94
N GLU A 290 -6.75 22.90 10.91
CA GLU A 290 -6.60 22.31 9.58
C GLU A 290 -5.22 22.57 8.95
N ARG A 291 -4.70 23.79 9.09
CA ARG A 291 -3.40 24.22 8.51
C ARG A 291 -2.23 23.33 8.91
N TYR A 292 -2.26 22.74 10.10
CA TYR A 292 -1.18 21.92 10.64
C TYR A 292 -1.58 20.45 10.74
N ALA A 293 -2.80 20.17 11.21
CA ALA A 293 -3.23 18.81 11.52
C ALA A 293 -3.37 17.92 10.27
N VAL A 294 -3.72 18.46 9.09
CA VAL A 294 -3.89 17.67 7.86
C VAL A 294 -2.61 16.98 7.43
N GLU A 295 -1.46 17.66 7.59
CA GLU A 295 -0.15 17.09 7.25
C GLU A 295 0.19 15.89 8.14
N LEU A 296 -0.17 15.96 9.43
CA LEU A 296 0.05 14.88 10.39
C LEU A 296 -0.78 13.63 10.08
N LEU A 297 -1.90 13.75 9.37
CA LEU A 297 -2.73 12.59 9.00
C LEU A 297 -2.14 11.75 7.87
N ARG A 298 -1.10 12.23 7.18
CA ARG A 298 -0.56 11.56 5.97
C ARG A 298 -0.04 10.15 6.26
N ASN A 299 0.55 9.97 7.44
CA ASN A 299 1.35 8.79 7.76
C ASN A 299 0.71 7.86 8.80
N ILE A 300 -0.26 8.34 9.58
CA ILE A 300 -0.81 7.60 10.76
C ILE A 300 -1.46 6.24 10.44
N HIS A 301 -1.90 6.05 9.21
CA HIS A 301 -2.43 4.77 8.70
C HIS A 301 -1.37 3.69 8.43
N ASP A 302 -0.09 4.05 8.45
CA ASP A 302 0.99 3.17 8.07
C ASP A 302 1.81 2.84 9.31
N PHE A 303 1.58 1.63 9.83
CA PHE A 303 2.09 1.20 11.13
C PHE A 303 3.62 1.30 11.24
N LYS A 304 4.32 1.07 10.13
CA LYS A 304 5.79 1.05 10.07
C LYS A 304 6.38 2.39 9.62
N HIS A 305 5.55 3.39 9.36
CA HIS A 305 6.04 4.68 8.87
C HIS A 305 6.94 5.37 9.91
N PRO A 306 8.16 5.81 9.55
CA PRO A 306 9.10 6.41 10.50
C PRO A 306 8.58 7.64 11.26
N LEU A 307 7.62 8.36 10.68
CA LEU A 307 6.97 9.55 11.26
C LEU A 307 5.64 9.27 11.97
N ARG A 308 5.11 8.04 11.95
CA ARG A 308 3.79 7.73 12.49
C ARG A 308 3.63 8.21 13.94
N ASP A 309 4.57 7.83 14.80
CA ASP A 309 4.47 8.11 16.23
C ASP A 309 4.69 9.59 16.53
N SER A 310 5.62 10.25 15.82
CA SER A 310 5.82 11.69 15.96
C SER A 310 4.59 12.49 15.50
N ASP A 311 3.96 12.09 14.40
CA ASP A 311 2.75 12.72 13.87
C ASP A 311 1.58 12.53 14.85
N LEU A 312 1.46 11.32 15.41
CA LEU A 312 0.45 11.00 16.41
C LEU A 312 0.62 11.81 17.70
N MET A 313 1.85 11.94 18.21
CA MET A 313 2.13 12.77 19.40
C MET A 313 1.89 14.25 19.12
N ALA A 314 2.20 14.73 17.91
CA ALA A 314 1.89 16.09 17.49
C ALA A 314 0.37 16.33 17.49
N LEU A 315 -0.45 15.37 17.04
CA LEU A 315 -1.91 15.46 17.14
C LEU A 315 -2.40 15.55 18.59
N PHE A 316 -1.80 14.79 19.52
CA PHE A 316 -2.10 14.91 20.96
C PHE A 316 -1.77 16.30 21.52
N SER A 317 -0.68 16.92 21.04
CA SER A 317 -0.25 18.25 21.52
C SER A 317 -1.21 19.39 21.16
N LEU A 318 -2.12 19.17 20.21
CA LEU A 318 -3.16 20.13 19.82
C LEU A 318 -4.37 20.16 20.77
N ASN A 319 -4.27 19.51 21.94
CA ASN A 319 -5.32 19.42 22.97
C ASN A 319 -6.66 18.92 22.41
N PRO A 320 -6.70 17.69 21.85
CA PRO A 320 -7.91 17.13 21.27
C PRO A 320 -9.03 17.00 22.32
N PRO A 321 -10.30 17.25 21.96
CA PRO A 321 -11.43 17.03 22.85
C PRO A 321 -11.58 15.53 23.19
N LYS A 322 -12.35 15.22 24.25
CA LYS A 322 -12.52 13.86 24.80
C LYS A 322 -12.66 12.75 23.74
N ASP A 323 -13.58 12.91 22.78
CA ASP A 323 -13.83 11.89 21.75
C ASP A 323 -12.64 11.75 20.77
N SER A 324 -12.00 12.86 20.41
CA SER A 324 -10.81 12.84 19.54
C SER A 324 -9.60 12.25 20.28
N TYR A 325 -9.44 12.58 21.56
CA TYR A 325 -8.41 11.99 22.42
C TYR A 325 -8.62 10.47 22.56
N LYS A 326 -9.87 10.03 22.70
CA LYS A 326 -10.24 8.61 22.71
C LYS A 326 -9.77 7.91 21.43
N LEU A 327 -10.06 8.47 20.25
CA LEU A 327 -9.63 7.88 18.97
C LEU A 327 -8.12 7.85 18.76
N LEU A 328 -7.42 8.91 19.14
CA LEU A 328 -5.97 8.94 19.04
C LEU A 328 -5.33 7.94 20.00
N THR A 329 -5.89 7.78 21.20
CA THR A 329 -5.48 6.74 22.17
C THR A 329 -5.74 5.36 21.60
N PHE A 330 -6.93 5.15 21.03
CA PHE A 330 -7.31 3.89 20.40
C PHE A 330 -6.34 3.49 19.29
N LEU A 331 -5.93 4.43 18.43
CA LEU A 331 -4.90 4.19 17.42
C LEU A 331 -3.51 3.90 18.03
N LYS A 332 -3.12 4.67 19.05
CA LYS A 332 -1.81 4.56 19.69
C LYS A 332 -1.60 3.19 20.34
N GLU A 333 -2.65 2.63 20.92
CA GLU A 333 -2.62 1.37 21.66
C GLU A 333 -2.66 0.13 20.76
N GLN A 334 -2.91 0.29 19.45
CA GLN A 334 -2.91 -0.86 18.54
C GLN A 334 -1.51 -1.43 18.36
N THR A 335 -1.40 -2.75 18.53
CA THR A 335 -0.23 -3.56 18.18
C THR A 335 -0.41 -4.30 16.85
N ASP A 336 -1.64 -4.41 16.37
CA ASP A 336 -1.99 -5.05 15.11
C ASP A 336 -1.94 -4.05 13.94
N GLU A 337 -1.20 -4.40 12.89
CA GLU A 337 -0.97 -3.56 11.72
C GLU A 337 -2.26 -3.29 10.94
N ASN A 338 -3.16 -4.27 10.82
CA ASN A 338 -4.43 -4.12 10.12
C ASN A 338 -5.38 -3.19 10.88
N LYS A 339 -5.50 -3.35 12.20
CA LYS A 339 -6.30 -2.45 13.06
C LYS A 339 -5.77 -1.03 13.01
N ALA A 340 -4.45 -0.84 13.11
CA ALA A 340 -3.83 0.47 12.98
C ALA A 340 -4.09 1.09 11.60
N TYR A 341 -4.00 0.30 10.53
CA TYR A 341 -4.33 0.73 9.18
C TYR A 341 -5.80 1.17 9.05
N LEU A 342 -6.74 0.41 9.60
CA LEU A 342 -8.18 0.70 9.54
C LEU A 342 -8.51 2.02 10.24
N ILE A 343 -8.04 2.20 11.48
CA ILE A 343 -8.25 3.43 12.23
C ILE A 343 -7.58 4.60 11.51
N GLY A 344 -6.28 4.50 11.24
CA GLY A 344 -5.53 5.59 10.62
C GLY A 344 -6.05 5.97 9.23
N SER A 345 -6.54 5.00 8.44
CA SER A 345 -7.18 5.26 7.14
C SER A 345 -8.49 6.03 7.29
N ALA A 346 -9.30 5.71 8.29
CA ALA A 346 -10.51 6.46 8.58
C ALA A 346 -10.20 7.89 9.04
N LEU A 347 -9.19 8.09 9.90
CA LEU A 347 -8.76 9.43 10.31
C LEU A 347 -8.24 10.25 9.11
N LYS A 348 -7.41 9.63 8.25
CA LYS A 348 -6.85 10.23 7.02
C LYS A 348 -7.90 10.56 5.96
N ALA A 349 -9.07 9.93 5.99
CA ALA A 349 -10.15 10.20 5.03
C ALA A 349 -10.79 11.59 5.18
N TYR A 350 -10.40 12.37 6.22
CA TYR A 350 -10.76 13.78 6.34
C TYR A 350 -10.50 14.55 5.03
N ARG A 351 -11.48 15.34 4.59
CA ARG A 351 -11.37 16.22 3.43
C ARG A 351 -11.31 17.68 3.88
N PRO A 352 -10.21 18.39 3.62
CA PRO A 352 -10.10 19.82 3.90
C PRO A 352 -11.19 20.62 3.18
N LYS A 353 -11.54 21.79 3.72
CA LYS A 353 -12.39 22.72 2.98
C LYS A 353 -11.67 23.15 1.70
N LYS A 354 -12.36 23.02 0.57
CA LYS A 354 -11.96 23.65 -0.70
C LYS A 354 -12.10 25.16 -0.62
#